data_AF-A0A973FMU9-F1
#
_entry.id   AF-A0A973FMU9-F1
#
_cell.length_a   1.000
_cell.length_b   1.000
_cell.length_c   1.000
_cell.angle_alpha   90.00
_cell.angle_beta   90.00
_cell.angle_gamma   90.00
#
_symmetry.space_group_name_H-M   'P 1'
#
loop_
_entity.id
_entity.type
_entity.pdbx_description
1 polymer ?
#
loop_
_entity_poly.entity_id
_entity_poly.type
_entity_poly.pdbx_seq_one_letter_code
_entity_poly.pdbx_strand_id
1 'polypeptide(L)'
;MPSGSLLRASRCSWSYVRHTLAAELDWAKKLGLRPPLDALLTDAGLAEHRDAYCDAIRALHAQGKLARTWPLRYLIRHTAFHTLDHAWEMEDKDLTAFVGV
;
A
#
# COMPACT_ATOMS: atom_id res chain seq x y z
N MET A 1 -11.64 -38.63 11.37
CA MET A 1 -10.96 -37.35 11.68
C MET A 1 -10.08 -36.98 10.49
N PRO A 2 -10.54 -36.23 9.49
CA PRO A 2 -9.65 -35.73 8.45
C PRO A 2 -9.06 -34.37 8.86
N SER A 3 -7.78 -34.28 8.54
CA SER A 3 -6.80 -33.21 8.71
C SER A 3 -7.29 -31.78 8.53
N GLY A 4 -6.75 -30.89 9.37
CA GLY A 4 -6.75 -29.47 9.12
C GLY A 4 -5.92 -29.10 7.90
N SER A 5 -6.50 -28.30 7.00
CA SER A 5 -5.85 -27.32 6.13
C SER A 5 -6.89 -26.75 5.17
N LEU A 6 -7.80 -25.91 5.68
CA LEU A 6 -8.79 -25.18 4.87
C LEU A 6 -8.93 -23.72 5.32
N LEU A 7 -7.80 -23.06 5.62
CA LEU A 7 -7.76 -21.62 5.89
C LEU A 7 -6.87 -20.85 4.90
N ARG A 8 -6.57 -21.43 3.73
CA ARG A 8 -5.75 -20.79 2.69
C ARG A 8 -6.54 -20.27 1.49
N ALA A 9 -7.87 -20.28 1.55
CA ALA A 9 -8.75 -19.83 0.47
C ALA A 9 -9.72 -18.78 1.00
N SER A 10 -9.32 -17.50 1.10
CA SER A 10 -10.26 -16.37 1.30
C SER A 10 -9.61 -14.97 1.21
N ARG A 11 -8.58 -14.75 0.39
CA ARG A 11 -8.14 -13.39 0.09
C ARG A 11 -8.26 -13.15 -1.41
N CYS A 12 -9.37 -12.52 -1.79
CA CYS A 12 -9.61 -12.05 -3.15
C CYS A 12 -8.53 -11.01 -3.53
N SER A 13 -8.11 -10.99 -4.80
CA SER A 13 -7.13 -10.04 -5.38
C SER A 13 -7.36 -8.59 -4.92
N TRP A 14 -8.62 -8.18 -4.90
CA TRP A 14 -9.02 -6.82 -4.51
C TRP A 14 -8.68 -6.48 -3.05
N SER A 15 -8.62 -7.48 -2.16
CA SER A 15 -8.21 -7.29 -0.77
C SER A 15 -6.72 -6.98 -0.64
N TYR A 16 -5.88 -7.50 -1.53
CA TYR A 16 -4.43 -7.24 -1.50
C TYR A 16 -4.12 -5.83 -1.99
N VAL A 17 -4.67 -5.46 -3.15
CA VAL A 17 -4.53 -4.11 -3.70
C VAL A 17 -5.00 -3.06 -2.68
N ARG A 18 -6.18 -3.26 -2.08
CA ARG A 18 -6.68 -2.35 -1.05
C ARG A 18 -5.83 -2.31 0.21
N HIS A 19 -5.27 -3.44 0.61
CA HIS A 19 -4.37 -3.46 1.75
C HIS A 19 -3.14 -2.59 1.50
N THR A 20 -2.50 -2.76 0.33
CA THR A 20 -1.33 -1.97 -0.07
C THR A 20 -1.66 -0.47 -0.13
N LEU A 21 -2.78 -0.10 -0.77
CA LEU A 21 -3.19 1.31 -0.86
C LEU A 21 -3.59 1.90 0.51
N ALA A 22 -4.28 1.14 1.36
CA ALA A 22 -4.67 1.60 2.69
C ALA A 22 -3.46 1.82 3.62
N ALA A 23 -2.41 0.98 3.51
CA ALA A 23 -1.16 1.18 4.22
C ALA A 23 -0.44 2.46 3.76
N GLU A 24 -0.35 2.69 2.44
CA GLU A 24 0.22 3.92 1.87
C GLU A 24 -0.51 5.17 2.39
N LEU A 25 -1.84 5.14 2.45
CA LEU A 25 -2.66 6.22 2.99
C LEU A 25 -2.44 6.47 4.49
N ASP A 26 -2.25 5.43 5.29
CA ASP A 26 -1.96 5.62 6.71
C ASP A 26 -0.62 6.33 6.91
N TRP A 27 0.36 6.01 6.09
CA TRP A 27 1.66 6.67 6.11
C TRP A 27 1.63 8.07 5.49
N ALA A 28 0.77 8.31 4.50
CA ALA A 28 0.54 9.63 3.93
C ALA A 28 0.11 10.66 5.00
N LYS A 29 -0.63 10.23 6.04
CA LYS A 29 -0.96 11.08 7.19
C LYS A 29 0.28 11.58 7.94
N LYS A 30 1.39 10.81 7.93
CA LYS A 30 2.66 11.23 8.54
C LYS A 30 3.33 12.36 7.76
N LEU A 31 2.99 12.51 6.48
CA LEU A 31 3.41 13.59 5.59
C LEU A 31 2.42 14.77 5.57
N GLY A 32 1.32 14.69 6.32
CA GLY A 32 0.26 15.69 6.33
C GLY A 32 -0.80 15.52 5.23
N LEU A 33 -0.70 14.46 4.42
CA LEU A 33 -1.64 14.16 3.34
C LEU A 33 -2.81 13.32 3.86
N ARG A 34 -4.03 13.59 3.38
CA ARG A 34 -5.23 12.82 3.73
C ARG A 34 -6.17 12.61 2.52
N PRO A 35 -5.70 11.99 1.42
CA PRO A 35 -6.61 11.66 0.34
C PRO A 35 -7.60 10.57 0.79
N PRO A 36 -8.84 10.58 0.29
CA PRO A 36 -9.75 9.47 0.48
C PRO A 36 -9.26 8.25 -0.31
N LEU A 37 -9.51 7.04 0.19
CA LEU A 37 -9.10 5.82 -0.50
C LEU A 37 -9.67 5.71 -1.92
N ASP A 38 -10.89 6.18 -2.11
CA ASP A 38 -11.56 6.13 -3.41
C ASP A 38 -10.83 6.98 -4.48
N ALA A 39 -10.07 8.00 -4.08
CA ALA A 39 -9.24 8.76 -5.02
C ALA A 39 -8.10 7.92 -5.60
N LEU A 40 -7.59 6.92 -4.87
CA LEU A 40 -6.50 6.06 -5.32
C LEU A 40 -6.98 4.88 -6.19
N LEU A 41 -8.30 4.68 -6.33
CA LEU A 41 -8.87 3.58 -7.12
C LEU A 41 -8.92 3.86 -8.63
N THR A 42 -8.35 4.98 -9.07
CA THR A 42 -8.16 5.33 -10.47
C THR A 42 -6.67 5.53 -10.75
N ASP A 43 -6.22 5.21 -11.96
CA ASP A 43 -4.81 5.39 -12.33
C ASP A 43 -4.36 6.85 -12.18
N ALA A 44 -5.20 7.80 -12.60
CA ALA A 44 -4.93 9.22 -12.50
C ALA A 44 -4.82 9.69 -11.03
N GLY A 45 -5.77 9.29 -10.18
CA GLY A 45 -5.75 9.69 -8.78
C GLY A 45 -4.64 9.00 -7.98
N LEU A 46 -4.23 7.78 -8.36
CA LEU A 46 -3.05 7.13 -7.79
C LEU A 46 -1.75 7.85 -8.18
N ALA A 47 -1.62 8.27 -9.44
CA ALA A 47 -0.47 9.05 -9.90
C ALA A 47 -0.38 10.39 -9.16
N GLU A 48 -1.49 11.14 -9.09
CA GLU A 48 -1.57 12.41 -8.36
C GLU A 48 -1.21 12.22 -6.87
N HIS A 49 -1.72 11.16 -6.24
CA HIS A 49 -1.37 10.84 -4.85
C HIS A 49 0.14 10.64 -4.66
N ARG A 50 0.78 9.87 -5.54
CA ARG A 50 2.20 9.54 -5.45
C ARG A 50 3.10 10.73 -5.72
N ASP A 51 2.71 11.62 -6.62
CA ASP A 51 3.39 12.89 -6.84
C ASP A 51 3.33 13.76 -5.58
N ALA A 52 2.13 13.94 -5.01
CA ALA A 52 1.95 14.69 -3.76
C ALA A 52 2.73 14.05 -2.59
N TYR A 53 2.80 12.72 -2.53
CA TYR A 53 3.56 11.97 -1.54
C TYR A 53 5.07 12.28 -1.64
N CYS A 54 5.62 12.25 -2.85
CA CYS A 54 7.02 12.58 -3.10
C CYS A 54 7.33 14.05 -2.79
N ASP A 55 6.46 14.97 -3.17
CA ASP A 55 6.62 16.40 -2.91
C ASP A 55 6.59 16.71 -1.41
N ALA A 56 5.70 16.07 -0.66
CA ALA A 56 5.66 16.21 0.79
C ALA A 56 6.94 15.69 1.46
N ILE A 57 7.50 14.58 0.97
CA ILE A 57 8.82 14.08 1.43
C ILE A 57 9.91 15.11 1.15
N ARG A 58 9.98 15.65 -0.06
CA ARG A 58 10.97 16.67 -0.45
C ARG A 58 10.84 17.93 0.41
N ALA A 59 9.62 18.38 0.65
CA ALA A 59 9.33 19.53 1.49
C ALA A 59 9.77 19.32 2.96
N LEU A 60 9.48 18.16 3.55
CA LEU A 60 9.95 17.83 4.90
C LEU A 60 11.48 17.71 4.96
N HIS A 61 12.09 17.12 3.93
CA HIS A 61 13.54 16.99 3.83
C HIS A 61 14.23 18.35 3.79
N ALA A 62 13.73 19.28 2.97
CA ALA A 62 14.23 20.66 2.90
C ALA A 62 14.12 21.40 4.24
N GLN A 63 13.15 21.03 5.08
CA GLN A 63 12.95 21.58 6.43
C GLN A 63 13.73 20.84 7.52
N GLY A 64 14.46 19.76 7.18
CA GLY A 64 15.13 18.91 8.17
C GLY A 64 14.15 18.16 9.09
N LYS A 65 12.89 17.99 8.68
CA LYS A 65 11.82 17.39 9.50
C LYS A 65 11.67 15.88 9.27
N LEU A 66 11.11 15.23 10.28
CA LEU A 66 10.68 13.83 10.23
C LEU A 66 9.25 13.71 9.70
N ALA A 67 8.89 12.52 9.20
CA ALA A 67 7.50 12.15 8.98
C ALA A 67 6.87 11.72 10.32
N ARG A 68 6.42 12.71 11.10
CA ARG A 68 6.06 12.55 12.53
C ARG A 68 7.21 11.92 13.32
N THR A 69 7.10 10.64 13.66
CA THR A 69 8.10 9.90 14.44
C THR A 69 9.11 9.16 13.58
N TRP A 70 8.98 9.17 12.25
CA TRP A 70 9.80 8.37 11.35
C TRP A 70 10.83 9.22 10.60
N PRO A 71 12.11 8.81 10.56
CA PRO A 71 13.06 9.35 9.59
C PRO A 71 12.52 9.19 8.17
N LEU A 72 12.64 10.23 7.32
CA LEU A 72 12.16 10.17 5.94
C LEU A 72 12.76 9.00 5.16
N ARG A 73 14.05 8.72 5.39
CA ARG A 73 14.76 7.56 4.82
C ARG A 73 14.14 6.21 5.20
N TYR A 74 13.52 6.12 6.38
CA TYR A 74 12.82 4.92 6.83
C TYR A 74 11.47 4.81 6.14
N LEU A 75 10.70 5.91 6.11
CA LEU A 75 9.43 5.98 5.39
C LEU A 75 9.59 5.53 3.93
N ILE A 76 10.55 6.10 3.19
CA ILE A 76 10.81 5.76 1.78
C ILE A 76 11.07 4.26 1.59
N ARG A 77 11.97 3.69 2.41
CA ARG A 77 12.30 2.26 2.32
C ARG A 77 11.12 1.38 2.70
N HIS A 78 10.37 1.77 3.72
CA HIS A 78 9.22 1.01 4.20
C HIS A 78 8.10 0.98 3.16
N THR A 79 7.79 2.14 2.55
CA THR A 79 6.83 2.21 1.43
C THR A 79 7.28 1.33 0.28
N ALA A 80 8.52 1.48 -0.20
CA ALA A 80 9.02 0.71 -1.34
C ALA A 80 9.02 -0.81 -1.06
N PHE A 81 9.50 -1.23 0.11
CA PHE A 81 9.56 -2.65 0.46
C PHE A 81 8.16 -3.26 0.60
N HIS A 82 7.23 -2.57 1.27
CA HIS A 82 5.86 -3.06 1.43
C HIS A 82 5.11 -3.19 0.10
N THR A 83 5.26 -2.20 -0.79
CA THR A 83 4.66 -2.28 -2.13
C THR A 83 5.24 -3.44 -2.93
N LEU A 84 6.56 -3.64 -2.89
CA LEU A 84 7.22 -4.74 -3.60
C LEU A 84 6.81 -6.11 -3.04
N ASP A 85 6.77 -6.27 -1.71
CA ASP A 85 6.38 -7.50 -1.01
C ASP A 85 4.97 -7.94 -1.41
N HIS A 86 4.02 -7.00 -1.44
CA HIS A 86 2.66 -7.32 -1.88
C HIS A 86 2.51 -7.46 -3.39
N ALA A 87 3.32 -6.77 -4.20
CA ALA A 87 3.35 -6.99 -5.65
C ALA A 87 3.76 -8.44 -5.96
N TRP A 88 4.79 -8.93 -5.28
CA TRP A 88 5.22 -10.33 -5.38
C TRP A 88 4.13 -11.28 -4.85
N GLU A 89 3.55 -11.00 -3.67
CA GLU A 89 2.46 -11.82 -3.13
C GLU A 89 1.24 -11.90 -4.07
N MET A 90 0.95 -10.84 -4.82
CA MET A 90 -0.13 -10.80 -5.82
C MET A 90 0.22 -11.57 -7.11
N GLU A 91 1.49 -11.58 -7.53
CA GLU A 91 1.96 -12.37 -8.68
C GLU A 91 1.96 -13.87 -8.38
N ASP A 92 2.44 -14.28 -7.20
CA ASP A 92 2.58 -15.69 -6.81
C ASP A 92 1.24 -16.35 -6.46
N LYS A 93 0.22 -15.56 -6.13
CA LYS A 93 -1.10 -16.10 -5.78
C LYS A 93 -1.91 -16.31 -7.03
N ASP A 94 -2.45 -17.52 -7.17
CA ASP A 94 -3.53 -17.76 -8.13
C ASP A 94 -4.77 -16.97 -7.70
N LEU A 95 -4.91 -15.78 -8.29
CA LEU A 95 -6.03 -14.87 -8.08
C LEU A 95 -7.32 -15.35 -8.76
N THR A 96 -7.28 -16.48 -9.49
CA THR A 96 -8.42 -17.04 -10.24
C THR A 96 -9.17 -18.14 -9.50
N ALA A 97 -8.76 -18.51 -8.27
CA ALA A 97 -9.32 -19.63 -7.51
C ALA A 97 -10.81 -19.49 -7.08
N PHE A 98 -11.56 -18.53 -7.62
CA PHE A 98 -13.02 -18.48 -7.53
C PHE A 98 -13.67 -18.13 -8.87
N VAL A 99 -13.73 -19.11 -9.77
CA VAL A 99 -14.83 -19.24 -10.74
C VAL A 99 -15.30 -20.69 -10.64
N GLY A 100 -16.07 -20.96 -9.59
CA GLY A 100 -16.80 -22.22 -9.45
C GLY A 100 -18.05 -22.17 -10.33
N VAL A 101 -18.04 -22.98 -11.39
CA VAL A 101 -19.23 -23.45 -12.12
C VAL A 101 -20.08 -24.33 -11.21
#